data_AF-A0A7S3MHX6-F1
#
_entry.id   AF-A0A7S3MHX6-F1
#
_cell.length_a   1.000
_cell.length_b   1.000
_cell.length_c   1.000
_cell.angle_alpha   90.00
_cell.angle_beta   90.00
_cell.angle_gamma   90.00
#
_symmetry.space_group_name_H-M   'P 1'
#
loop_
_entity.id
_entity.type
_entity.pdbx_description
1 polymer ?
#
loop_
_entity_poly.entity_id
_entity_poly.type
_entity_poly.pdbx_seq_one_letter_code
_entity_poly.pdbx_strand_id
1 'polypeptide(L)'
;DSTGHVDYDDTSITENTRVAYPLKYIPNARIPAKVEHHPKQIILLTCDAFGILPPISKLTPDQVMYHFISGYTAKVAGTEEGVKEPEATFSACFGAPFLVWHPSVYADMLAAKLVKHGADAYLVNTGWVGGAYGVGKRCSLKYTRQL
;
A
#
# COMPACT_ATOMS: atom_id res chain seq x y z
N ASP A 1 -28.27 -12.30 -1.69
CA ASP A 1 -29.39 -12.56 -2.62
C ASP A 1 -30.62 -13.03 -1.84
N SER A 2 -31.70 -13.43 -2.52
CA SER A 2 -32.92 -13.99 -1.91
C SER A 2 -32.70 -15.31 -1.14
N THR A 3 -31.50 -15.87 -1.16
CA THR A 3 -31.09 -17.10 -0.44
C THR A 3 -30.18 -16.83 0.76
N GLY A 4 -29.84 -15.57 1.02
CA GLY A 4 -28.94 -15.17 2.12
C GLY A 4 -27.45 -15.30 1.79
N HIS A 5 -27.09 -15.62 0.55
CA HIS A 5 -25.70 -15.58 0.11
C HIS A 5 -25.25 -14.13 -0.10
N VAL A 6 -24.05 -13.83 0.38
CA VAL A 6 -23.42 -12.53 0.16
C VAL A 6 -22.88 -12.50 -1.27
N ASP A 7 -23.25 -11.47 -2.01
CA ASP A 7 -22.64 -11.14 -3.29
C ASP A 7 -21.48 -10.16 -3.03
N TYR A 8 -20.25 -10.62 -3.24
CA TYR A 8 -19.05 -9.80 -3.03
C TYR A 8 -18.70 -8.93 -4.25
N ASP A 9 -19.39 -9.14 -5.38
CA ASP A 9 -19.23 -8.35 -6.60
C ASP A 9 -20.26 -7.19 -6.67
N ASP A 10 -21.27 -7.19 -5.80
CA ASP A 10 -22.25 -6.09 -5.70
C ASP A 10 -21.64 -4.84 -5.04
N THR A 11 -21.37 -3.83 -5.87
CA THR A 11 -20.86 -2.52 -5.46
C THR A 11 -21.91 -1.41 -5.54
N SER A 12 -23.20 -1.74 -5.72
CA SER A 12 -24.29 -0.78 -5.93
C SER A 12 -24.41 0.27 -4.82
N ILE A 13 -24.01 -0.08 -3.59
CA ILE A 13 -23.94 0.83 -2.44
C ILE A 13 -22.57 1.53 -2.38
N THR A 14 -21.48 0.76 -2.45
CA THR A 14 -20.10 1.25 -2.37
C THR A 14 -19.11 0.20 -2.88
N GLU A 15 -18.01 0.62 -3.50
CA GLU A 15 -16.88 -0.27 -3.79
C GLU A 15 -16.03 -0.57 -2.55
N ASN A 16 -16.17 0.21 -1.47
CA ASN A 16 -15.40 0.05 -0.23
C ASN A 16 -16.11 -0.90 0.75
N THR A 17 -16.50 -2.10 0.29
CA THR A 17 -17.11 -3.13 1.16
C THR A 17 -16.11 -3.58 2.23
N ARG A 18 -16.60 -3.89 3.44
CA ARG A 18 -15.76 -4.21 4.60
C ARG A 18 -16.29 -5.41 5.36
N VAL A 19 -15.36 -6.16 5.96
CA VAL A 19 -15.65 -7.19 6.96
C VAL A 19 -14.66 -7.03 8.12
N ALA A 20 -15.15 -7.17 9.35
CA ALA A 20 -14.33 -7.18 10.56
C ALA A 20 -14.49 -8.52 11.27
N TYR A 21 -13.37 -9.13 11.66
CA TYR A 21 -13.37 -10.42 12.34
C TYR A 21 -12.18 -10.54 13.30
N PRO A 22 -12.28 -11.39 14.36
CA PRO A 22 -11.16 -11.66 15.25
C PRO A 22 -9.97 -12.29 14.52
N LEU A 23 -8.74 -11.91 14.90
CA LEU A 23 -7.49 -12.40 14.29
C LEU A 23 -7.39 -13.94 14.26
N LYS A 24 -7.97 -14.62 15.26
CA LYS A 24 -8.02 -16.09 15.36
C LYS A 24 -8.75 -16.79 14.20
N TYR A 25 -9.49 -16.07 13.36
CA TYR A 25 -10.11 -16.64 12.15
C TYR A 25 -9.13 -16.80 10.97
N ILE A 26 -7.89 -16.31 11.10
CA ILE A 26 -6.82 -16.56 10.13
C ILE A 26 -5.93 -17.70 10.64
N PRO A 27 -5.94 -18.89 10.00
CA PRO A 27 -5.25 -20.09 10.52
C PRO A 27 -3.74 -19.92 10.77
N ASN A 28 -3.08 -19.10 9.95
CA ASN A 28 -1.63 -18.86 10.03
C ASN A 28 -1.28 -17.56 10.78
N ALA A 29 -2.23 -16.95 11.48
CA ALA A 29 -1.94 -15.78 12.30
C ALA A 29 -1.15 -16.16 13.55
N ARG A 30 -0.14 -15.36 13.88
CA ARG A 30 0.62 -15.51 15.13
C ARG A 30 -0.20 -15.01 16.31
N ILE A 31 -0.38 -15.85 17.33
CA ILE A 31 -1.07 -15.50 18.59
C ILE A 31 -0.13 -15.84 19.76
N PRO A 32 0.25 -14.87 20.62
CA PRO A 32 -0.06 -13.45 20.55
C PRO A 32 0.57 -12.76 19.33
N ALA A 33 -0.08 -11.71 18.80
CA ALA A 33 0.34 -10.96 17.62
C ALA A 33 1.58 -10.06 17.91
N LYS A 34 2.66 -10.66 18.40
CA LYS A 34 3.89 -10.00 18.82
C LYS A 34 5.09 -10.65 18.15
N VAL A 35 6.03 -9.83 17.71
CA VAL A 35 7.32 -10.25 17.15
C VAL A 35 8.44 -9.64 18.01
N GLU A 36 9.48 -10.40 18.28
CA GLU A 36 10.59 -10.00 19.18
C GLU A 36 11.84 -9.51 18.44
N HIS A 37 11.86 -9.64 17.11
CA HIS A 37 12.94 -9.17 16.27
C HIS A 37 12.51 -7.96 15.44
N HIS A 38 13.50 -7.15 15.05
CA HIS A 38 13.29 -6.02 14.14
C HIS A 38 13.06 -6.48 12.70
N PRO A 39 12.28 -5.72 11.91
CA PRO A 39 12.08 -6.05 10.49
C PRO A 39 13.41 -5.98 9.74
N LYS A 40 13.66 -7.00 8.92
CA LYS A 40 14.80 -7.03 7.99
C LYS A 40 14.51 -6.33 6.67
N GLN A 41 13.23 -6.16 6.35
CA GLN A 41 12.74 -5.59 5.11
C GLN A 41 11.57 -4.64 5.40
N ILE A 42 11.57 -3.48 4.76
CA ILE A 42 10.48 -2.51 4.75
C ILE A 42 9.94 -2.44 3.33
N ILE A 43 8.62 -2.54 3.18
CA ILE A 43 7.94 -2.47 1.87
C ILE A 43 7.04 -1.24 1.88
N LEU A 44 7.29 -0.32 0.96
CA LEU A 44 6.42 0.81 0.66
C LEU A 44 5.53 0.40 -0.52
N LEU A 45 4.23 0.28 -0.28
CA LEU A 45 3.26 -0.05 -1.34
C LEU A 45 2.74 1.23 -1.98
N THR A 46 2.81 1.30 -3.31
CA THR A 46 2.25 2.40 -4.09
C THR A 46 1.32 1.85 -5.16
N CYS A 47 0.16 2.46 -5.33
CA CYS A 47 -0.74 2.15 -6.44
C CYS A 47 -0.50 3.18 -7.55
N ASP A 48 0.47 2.96 -8.42
CA ASP A 48 0.74 3.90 -9.51
C ASP A 48 -0.23 3.70 -10.69
N ALA A 49 -1.23 4.57 -10.80
CA ALA A 49 -2.19 4.50 -11.91
C ALA A 49 -1.66 5.07 -13.24
N PHE A 50 -0.49 5.70 -13.25
CA PHE A 50 0.13 6.23 -14.48
C PHE A 50 1.05 5.19 -15.15
N GLY A 51 1.41 4.12 -14.44
CA GLY A 51 2.20 3.02 -14.96
C GLY A 51 3.64 3.38 -15.30
N ILE A 52 4.21 4.32 -14.54
CA ILE A 52 5.56 4.84 -14.70
C ILE A 52 6.54 4.08 -13.81
N LEU A 53 6.12 3.75 -12.58
CA LEU A 53 6.98 3.07 -11.62
C LEU A 53 7.20 1.59 -11.99
N PRO A 54 8.43 1.07 -11.84
CA PRO A 54 8.68 -0.35 -12.03
C PRO A 54 7.92 -1.19 -10.98
N PRO A 55 7.71 -2.49 -11.22
CA PRO A 55 7.02 -3.36 -10.27
C PRO A 55 7.68 -3.39 -8.88
N ILE A 56 9.01 -3.35 -8.83
CA ILE A 56 9.80 -3.31 -7.59
C ILE A 56 11.08 -2.51 -7.80
N SER A 57 11.45 -1.73 -6.78
CA SER A 57 12.73 -1.04 -6.68
C SER A 57 13.32 -1.25 -5.30
N LYS A 58 14.59 -1.68 -5.21
CA LYS A 58 15.35 -1.59 -3.96
C LYS A 58 15.78 -0.14 -3.75
N LEU A 59 15.52 0.40 -2.56
CA LEU A 59 15.75 1.80 -2.24
C LEU A 59 17.03 1.98 -1.43
N THR A 60 17.74 3.09 -1.68
CA THR A 60 18.73 3.62 -0.75
C THR A 60 18.04 4.30 0.45
N PRO A 61 18.72 4.49 1.60
CA PRO A 61 18.12 5.19 2.75
C PRO A 61 17.51 6.57 2.40
N ASP A 62 18.18 7.35 1.56
CA ASP A 62 17.69 8.66 1.12
C ASP A 62 16.43 8.54 0.26
N GLN A 63 16.38 7.54 -0.63
CA GLN A 63 15.18 7.24 -1.41
C GLN A 63 14.03 6.77 -0.54
N VAL A 64 14.30 6.04 0.56
CA VAL A 64 13.25 5.69 1.52
C VAL A 64 12.66 6.94 2.14
N MET A 65 13.49 7.87 2.64
CA MET A 65 13.00 9.12 3.21
C MET A 65 12.16 9.91 2.21
N TYR A 66 12.67 10.04 0.97
CA TYR A 66 11.95 10.72 -0.11
C TYR A 66 10.58 10.08 -0.37
N HIS A 67 10.54 8.78 -0.68
CA HIS A 67 9.28 8.09 -1.00
C HIS A 67 8.33 8.00 0.18
N PHE A 68 8.85 7.90 1.40
CA PHE A 68 8.04 7.87 2.62
C PHE A 68 7.40 9.22 2.91
N ILE A 69 8.14 10.34 2.77
CA ILE A 69 7.58 11.68 2.95
C ILE A 69 6.61 12.01 1.81
N SER A 70 6.95 11.68 0.56
CA SER A 70 6.06 11.90 -0.58
C SER A 70 4.76 11.08 -0.44
N GLY A 71 4.88 9.81 -0.03
CA GLY A 71 3.73 8.91 0.10
C GLY A 71 2.88 8.84 -1.16
N TYR A 72 3.56 8.82 -2.31
CA TYR A 72 2.90 8.79 -3.62
C TYR A 72 2.07 7.51 -3.77
N THR A 73 0.81 7.69 -4.12
CA THR A 73 -0.10 6.64 -4.58
C THR A 73 -1.13 7.29 -5.52
N ALA A 74 -2.02 6.52 -6.14
CA ALA A 74 -3.11 7.07 -6.92
C ALA A 74 -4.45 6.68 -6.31
N LYS A 75 -5.40 7.61 -6.38
CA LYS A 75 -6.83 7.30 -6.24
C LYS A 75 -7.29 6.73 -7.56
N VAL A 76 -7.90 5.55 -7.53
CA VAL A 76 -8.40 4.88 -8.73
C VAL A 76 -9.89 5.15 -8.86
N ALA A 77 -10.35 5.35 -10.08
CA ALA A 77 -11.77 5.46 -10.39
C ALA A 77 -12.57 4.33 -9.72
N GLY A 78 -13.67 4.70 -9.06
CA GLY A 78 -14.55 3.79 -8.32
C GLY A 78 -14.22 3.64 -6.82
N THR A 79 -12.96 3.76 -6.41
CA THR A 79 -12.58 3.50 -5.00
C THR A 79 -12.92 4.64 -4.04
N GLU A 80 -13.18 5.84 -4.56
CA GLU A 80 -13.64 7.01 -3.80
C GLU A 80 -14.79 7.73 -4.53
N GLU A 81 -15.74 8.27 -3.77
CA GLU A 81 -16.89 9.00 -4.30
C GLU A 81 -16.43 10.21 -5.11
N GLY A 82 -16.80 10.28 -6.39
CA GLY A 82 -16.49 11.39 -7.30
C GLY A 82 -15.22 11.23 -8.14
N VAL A 83 -14.39 10.20 -7.92
CA VAL A 83 -13.19 9.95 -8.74
C VAL A 83 -13.56 9.19 -10.00
N LYS A 84 -13.51 9.86 -11.17
CA LYS A 84 -13.80 9.27 -12.50
C LYS A 84 -12.56 8.90 -13.30
N GLU A 85 -11.46 9.58 -13.05
CA GLU A 85 -10.16 9.34 -13.68
C GLU A 85 -9.10 9.17 -12.58
N PRO A 86 -7.99 8.44 -12.83
CA PRO A 86 -6.97 8.27 -11.81
C PRO A 86 -6.33 9.60 -11.43
N GLU A 87 -6.29 9.87 -10.13
CA GLU A 87 -5.70 11.09 -9.58
C GLU A 87 -4.46 10.75 -8.76
N ALA A 88 -3.34 11.40 -9.08
CA ALA A 88 -2.14 11.31 -8.27
C ALA A 88 -2.42 11.90 -6.87
N THR A 89 -2.11 11.14 -5.82
CA THR A 89 -2.24 11.60 -4.45
C THR A 89 -0.94 11.39 -3.67
N PHE A 90 -0.61 12.37 -2.84
CA PHE A 90 0.59 12.36 -2.02
C PHE A 90 0.15 12.35 -0.56
N SER A 91 0.07 11.14 0.01
CA SER A 91 -0.33 10.92 1.39
C SER A 91 0.92 10.68 2.21
N ALA A 92 1.49 11.76 2.77
CA ALA A 92 2.72 11.70 3.55
C ALA A 92 2.74 10.53 4.55
N CYS A 93 3.87 9.83 4.62
CA CYS A 93 4.07 8.62 5.41
C CYS A 93 3.07 7.47 5.10
N PHE A 94 2.43 7.50 3.91
CA PHE A 94 1.33 6.62 3.50
C PHE A 94 0.10 6.67 4.43
N GLY A 95 -0.06 7.78 5.17
CA GLY A 95 -1.06 7.87 6.24
C GLY A 95 -1.35 9.29 6.70
N ALA A 96 -1.26 10.27 5.80
CA ALA A 96 -1.40 11.70 6.12
C ALA A 96 -2.63 12.04 7.01
N PRO A 97 -3.82 11.47 6.81
CA PRO A 97 -4.99 11.75 7.66
C PRO A 97 -4.83 11.36 9.14
N PHE A 98 -3.82 10.56 9.48
CA PHE A 98 -3.59 10.04 10.82
C PHE A 98 -2.34 10.62 11.50
N LEU A 99 -1.60 11.51 10.80
CA LEU A 99 -0.37 12.09 11.34
C LEU A 99 -0.69 13.21 12.35
N VAL A 100 0.04 13.20 13.47
CA VAL A 100 -0.05 14.22 14.51
C VAL A 100 1.13 15.20 14.42
N TRP A 101 2.32 14.69 14.11
CA TRP A 101 3.51 15.51 13.90
C TRP A 101 3.79 15.77 12.42
N HIS A 102 4.73 16.67 12.16
CA HIS A 102 5.25 16.89 10.82
C HIS A 102 5.86 15.59 10.25
N PRO A 103 5.63 15.25 8.96
CA PRO A 103 6.11 14.01 8.33
C PRO A 103 7.60 13.72 8.51
N SER A 104 8.44 14.77 8.57
CA SER A 104 9.89 14.63 8.76
C SER A 104 10.25 13.90 10.06
N VAL A 105 9.47 14.08 11.13
CA VAL A 105 9.71 13.39 12.42
C VAL A 105 9.61 11.88 12.22
N TYR A 106 8.58 11.41 11.52
CA TYR A 106 8.38 9.99 11.26
C TYR A 106 9.43 9.44 10.27
N ALA A 107 9.82 10.24 9.28
CA ALA A 107 10.86 9.86 8.33
C ALA A 107 12.23 9.69 9.00
N ASP A 108 12.62 10.62 9.87
CA ASP A 108 13.87 10.53 10.64
C ASP A 108 13.86 9.31 11.56
N MET A 109 12.72 9.03 12.22
CA MET A 109 12.56 7.83 13.04
C MET A 109 12.72 6.54 12.23
N LEU A 110 12.13 6.47 11.03
CA LEU A 110 12.25 5.32 10.13
C LEU A 110 13.69 5.14 9.65
N ALA A 111 14.33 6.22 9.18
CA ALA A 111 15.71 6.21 8.69
C ALA A 111 16.69 5.75 9.79
N ALA A 112 16.56 6.29 11.00
CA ALA A 112 17.38 5.88 12.14
C ALA A 112 17.21 4.39 12.47
N LYS A 113 15.99 3.84 12.35
CA LYS A 113 15.73 2.41 12.57
C LYS A 113 16.29 1.53 11.45
N LEU A 114 16.18 1.95 10.19
CA LEU A 114 16.77 1.23 9.05
C LEU A 114 18.28 1.05 9.22
N VAL A 115 18.98 2.15 9.54
CA VAL A 115 20.44 2.12 9.76
C VAL A 115 20.79 1.26 10.97
N LYS A 116 20.10 1.47 12.12
CA LYS A 116 20.38 0.73 13.35
C LYS A 116 20.23 -0.78 13.21
N HIS A 117 19.27 -1.23 12.38
CA HIS A 117 18.91 -2.64 12.27
C HIS A 117 19.37 -3.29 10.95
N GLY A 118 20.04 -2.54 10.07
CA GLY A 118 20.53 -3.05 8.79
C GLY A 118 19.40 -3.60 7.91
N ALA A 119 18.25 -2.94 7.93
CA ALA A 119 17.08 -3.38 7.18
C ALA A 119 17.09 -2.82 5.75
N ASP A 120 16.72 -3.65 4.78
CA ASP A 120 16.52 -3.24 3.39
C ASP A 120 15.15 -2.62 3.20
N ALA A 121 14.99 -1.76 2.18
CA ALA A 121 13.72 -1.16 1.85
C ALA A 121 13.41 -1.25 0.36
N TYR A 122 12.14 -1.43 0.04
CA TYR A 122 11.64 -1.63 -1.31
C TYR A 122 10.40 -0.77 -1.57
N LEU A 123 10.32 -0.18 -2.76
CA LEU A 123 9.09 0.37 -3.30
C LEU A 123 8.46 -0.67 -4.22
N VAL A 124 7.20 -1.05 -3.95
CA VAL A 124 6.47 -2.05 -4.74
C VAL A 124 5.24 -1.40 -5.35
N ASN A 125 5.17 -1.41 -6.68
CA ASN A 125 4.03 -0.91 -7.42
C ASN A 125 2.94 -1.99 -7.51
N THR A 126 1.79 -1.72 -6.88
CA THR A 126 0.58 -2.55 -6.90
C THR A 126 -0.52 -1.97 -7.80
N GLY A 127 -0.21 -0.87 -8.49
CA GLY A 127 -1.02 -0.20 -9.50
C GLY A 127 -0.82 -0.79 -10.88
N TRP A 128 -0.56 0.06 -11.88
CA TRP A 128 -0.48 -0.30 -13.31
C TRP A 128 0.97 -0.36 -13.79
N VAL A 129 1.19 -1.13 -14.85
CA VAL A 129 2.45 -1.23 -15.59
C VAL A 129 2.18 -1.31 -17.09
N GLY A 130 3.15 -0.88 -17.90
CA GLY A 130 3.04 -0.89 -19.36
C GLY A 130 2.10 0.18 -19.91
N GLY A 131 1.83 1.23 -19.13
CA GLY A 131 0.93 2.33 -19.47
C GLY A 131 0.01 2.70 -18.30
N ALA A 132 -0.64 3.86 -18.42
CA ALA A 132 -1.60 4.35 -17.43
C ALA A 132 -2.89 3.50 -17.39
N TYR A 133 -3.73 3.72 -16.39
CA TYR A 133 -5.08 3.16 -16.31
C TYR A 133 -5.83 3.31 -17.64
N GLY A 134 -6.55 2.26 -18.05
CA GLY A 134 -7.23 2.20 -19.34
C GLY A 134 -6.36 1.76 -20.52
N VAL A 135 -5.03 1.87 -20.44
CA VAL A 135 -4.08 1.44 -21.48
C VAL A 135 -3.19 0.29 -21.01
N GLY A 136 -2.53 0.47 -19.86
CA GLY A 136 -1.70 -0.51 -19.22
C GLY A 136 -2.51 -1.57 -18.46
N LYS A 137 -1.80 -2.47 -17.77
CA LYS A 137 -2.42 -3.53 -16.98
C LYS A 137 -2.06 -3.36 -15.51
N ARG A 138 -3.03 -3.59 -14.63
CA ARG A 138 -2.75 -3.66 -13.20
C ARG A 138 -1.75 -4.79 -12.94
N CYS A 139 -0.78 -4.54 -12.07
CA CYS A 139 0.18 -5.55 -11.60
C CYS A 139 -0.57 -6.79 -11.13
N SER A 140 -0.29 -7.94 -11.75
CA SER A 140 -0.94 -9.19 -11.39
C SER A 140 -0.60 -9.55 -9.95
N LEU A 141 -1.61 -9.84 -9.13
CA LEU A 141 -1.41 -10.29 -7.75
C LEU A 141 -0.51 -11.54 -7.67
N LYS A 142 -0.57 -12.43 -8.67
CA LYS A 142 0.32 -13.60 -8.75
C LYS A 142 1.78 -13.17 -8.88
N TYR A 143 2.05 -12.17 -9.71
CA TYR A 143 3.40 -11.64 -9.92
C TYR A 143 3.89 -10.89 -8.68
N THR A 144 3.06 -10.00 -8.11
CA THR A 144 3.42 -9.24 -6.90
C THR A 144 3.76 -10.14 -5.70
N ARG A 145 3.11 -11.30 -5.57
CA ARG A 145 3.40 -12.29 -4.51
C ARG A 145 4.68 -13.11 -4.73
N GLN A 146 5.26 -13.08 -5.94
CA GLN A 146 6.46 -13.83 -6.31
C GLN A 146 7.75 -13.00 -6.24
N LEU A 147 7.64 -11.67 -6.28
CA LEU A 147 8.75 -10.71 -6.15
C LEU A 147 9.41 -10.80 -4.78
#